data_AF-A0A443J1Q1-F1
#
_entry.id   AF-A0A443J1Q1-F1
#
_cell.length_a   1.000
_cell.length_b   1.000
_cell.length_c   1.000
_cell.angle_alpha   90.00
_cell.angle_beta   90.00
_cell.angle_gamma   90.00
#
_symmetry.space_group_name_H-M   'P 1'
#
loop_
_entity.id
_entity.type
_entity.pdbx_description
1 polymer ?
#
loop_
_entity_poly.entity_id
_entity_poly.type
_entity_poly.pdbx_seq_one_letter_code
_entity_poly.pdbx_strand_id
1 'polypeptide(L)' 'MSRPSAPSMPTERQIQEALKAVASLYPGVRIARVGPEGVTFEYPDNVQLVNSYSGTPFAAERRK' A
#
# COMPACT_ATOMS: atom_id res chain seq x y z
N MET A 1 -34.17 13.75 9.59
CA MET A 1 -32.96 13.67 8.73
C MET A 1 -31.95 12.79 9.43
N SER A 2 -31.62 11.65 8.86
CA SER A 2 -30.58 10.73 9.33
C SER A 2 -29.24 11.46 9.36
N ARG A 3 -28.59 11.52 10.53
CA ARG A 3 -27.21 12.01 10.61
C ARG A 3 -26.35 11.14 9.68
N PRO A 4 -25.48 11.72 8.83
CA PRO A 4 -24.53 10.90 8.10
C PRO A 4 -23.73 10.11 9.14
N SER A 5 -23.81 8.79 9.06
CA SER A 5 -23.02 7.91 9.91
C SER A 5 -21.58 8.32 9.71
N ALA A 6 -20.91 8.81 10.77
CA ALA A 6 -19.52 9.21 10.67
C ALA A 6 -18.74 8.04 10.04
N PRO A 7 -17.84 8.31 9.07
CA PRO A 7 -17.02 7.27 8.48
C PRO A 7 -16.37 6.45 9.61
N SER A 8 -16.68 5.15 9.62
CA SER A 8 -16.29 4.29 10.73
C SER A 8 -14.77 4.18 10.75
N MET A 9 -14.16 4.50 11.89
CA MET A 9 -12.75 4.27 12.10
C MET A 9 -12.42 2.80 11.78
N PRO A 10 -11.26 2.54 11.15
CA PRO A 10 -10.83 1.17 10.91
C PRO A 10 -10.62 0.46 12.26
N THR A 11 -11.06 -0.79 12.31
CA THR A 11 -10.92 -1.65 13.49
C THR A 11 -9.46 -2.04 13.68
N GLU A 12 -9.08 -2.38 14.91
CA GLU A 12 -7.73 -2.84 15.23
C GLU A 12 -7.27 -3.99 14.33
N ARG A 13 -8.16 -4.95 14.06
CA ARG A 13 -7.88 -6.08 13.18
C ARG A 13 -7.55 -5.64 11.75
N GLN A 14 -8.31 -4.68 11.21
CA GLN A 14 -8.04 -4.13 9.87
C GLN A 14 -6.70 -3.39 9.82
N ILE A 15 -6.36 -2.66 10.88
CA ILE A 15 -5.07 -1.96 10.99
C ILE A 15 -3.91 -2.96 11.00
N GLN A 16 -4.03 -4.03 11.78
CA GLN A 16 -2.99 -5.08 11.86
C GLN A 16 -2.85 -5.84 10.53
N GLU A 17 -3.96 -6.21 9.89
CA GLU A 17 -3.94 -6.88 8.58
C GLU A 17 -3.30 -5.99 7.51
N ALA A 18 -3.65 -4.69 7.47
CA ALA A 18 -3.06 -3.73 6.56
C ALA A 18 -1.55 -3.58 6.80
N LEU A 19 -1.13 -3.42 8.07
CA LEU A 19 0.30 -3.34 8.40
C LEU A 19 1.05 -4.59 7.98
N LYS A 20 0.50 -5.79 8.21
CA LYS A 20 1.11 -7.05 7.81
C LYS A 20 1.28 -7.17 6.29
N ALA A 21 0.26 -6.77 5.54
CA ALA A 21 0.31 -6.79 4.08
C ALA A 21 1.37 -5.81 3.54
N VAL A 22 1.39 -4.57 4.05
CA VAL A 22 2.33 -3.54 3.59
C VAL A 22 3.75 -3.85 4.04
N ALA A 23 3.96 -4.37 5.26
CA ALA A 23 5.27 -4.76 5.75
C ALA A 23 5.91 -5.92 4.96
N SER A 24 5.08 -6.73 4.30
CA SER A 24 5.55 -7.81 3.41
C SER A 24 6.14 -7.26 2.10
N LEU A 25 5.72 -6.07 1.68
CA LEU A 25 6.21 -5.38 0.48
C LEU A 25 7.34 -4.41 0.81
N TYR A 26 7.21 -3.70 1.93
CA TYR A 26 8.13 -2.65 2.37
C TYR A 26 8.61 -2.96 3.79
N PRO A 27 9.73 -3.69 3.93
CA PRO A 27 10.31 -3.96 5.24
C PRO A 27 10.74 -2.64 5.89
N GLY A 28 10.14 -2.31 7.04
CA GLY A 28 10.38 -1.07 7.77
C GLY A 28 9.28 -0.01 7.65
N VAL A 29 8.17 -0.31 6.96
CA VAL A 29 6.99 0.56 6.94
C VAL A 29 6.42 0.79 8.35
N ARG A 30 5.93 2.00 8.61
CA ARG A 30 5.30 2.38 9.88
C ARG A 30 3.95 3.04 9.63
N ILE A 31 3.05 2.99 10.62
CA ILE A 31 1.78 3.70 10.54
C ILE A 31 2.01 5.15 10.95
N ALA A 32 1.76 6.08 10.04
CA ALA A 32 1.86 7.52 10.28
C ALA A 32 0.58 8.08 10.90
N ARG A 33 -0.58 7.62 10.42
CA ARG A 33 -1.89 8.13 10.85
C ARG A 33 -2.97 7.08 10.68
N VAL A 34 -3.94 7.09 11.60
CA VAL A 34 -5.19 6.33 11.47
C VAL A 34 -6.34 7.34 11.55
N GLY A 35 -7.26 7.27 10.60
CA GLY A 35 -8.40 8.17 10.53
C GLY A 35 -9.60 7.56 9.81
N PRO A 36 -10.68 8.32 9.67
CA PRO A 36 -11.87 7.90 8.92
C PRO A 36 -11.57 7.59 7.45
N GLU A 37 -10.50 8.19 6.91
CA GLU A 37 -10.01 7.94 5.56
C GLU A 37 -9.27 6.58 5.42
N GLY A 38 -8.92 5.94 6.55
CA GLY A 38 -8.14 4.70 6.60
C GLY A 38 -6.81 4.82 7.36
N VAL A 39 -5.83 4.00 6.96
CA VAL A 39 -4.49 3.94 7.57
C VAL A 39 -3.46 4.51 6.59
N THR A 40 -2.73 5.53 7.03
CA THR A 40 -1.62 6.14 6.28
C THR A 40 -0.31 5.53 6.75
N PHE A 41 0.52 5.12 5.79
CA PHE A 41 1.82 4.52 6.05
C PHE A 41 2.96 5.47 5.69
N GLU A 42 3.98 5.51 6.55
CA GLU A 42 5.26 6.14 6.29
C GLU A 42 6.23 5.05 5.83
N TYR A 43 6.81 5.27 4.66
CA TYR A 43 7.79 4.37 4.06
C TYR A 43 9.17 4.99 4.23
N PRO A 44 10.17 4.25 4.74
CA PRO A 44 11.52 4.76 4.79
C PRO A 44 12.04 4.99 3.36
N ASP A 45 12.64 6.16 3.10
CA ASP A 45 13.20 6.58 1.79
C ASP A 45 14.20 5.59 1.16
N ASN A 46 14.68 4.61 1.93
CA ASN A 46 15.67 3.62 1.52
C ASN A 46 15.10 2.36 0.88
N VAL A 47 13.80 2.28 0.57
CA VAL A 47 13.32 1.19 -0.27
C VAL A 47 13.64 1.55 -1.71
N GLN A 48 14.86 1.18 -2.13
CA GLN A 48 15.23 1.10 -3.52
C GLN A 48 14.11 0.36 -4.23
N LEU A 49 13.31 1.10 -5.00
CA LEU A 49 12.39 0.54 -5.97
C LEU A 49 13.29 -0.21 -6.94
N VAL A 50 13.49 -1.50 -6.70
CA VAL A 50 14.18 -2.40 -7.61
C VAL A 50 13.22 -2.60 -8.78
N ASN A 51 13.13 -1.57 -9.61
CA ASN A 51 12.37 -1.53 -10.84
C ASN A 51 13.19 -2.30 -11.88
N SER A 52 13.44 -3.57 -11.60
CA SER A 52 14.05 -4.51 -12.54
C SER A 52 12.97 -4.98 -13.50
N TYR A 53 12.43 -4.06 -14.30
CA TYR A 53 11.82 -4.42 -15.57
C TYR A 53 12.96 -4.69 -16.55
N SER A 54 13.72 -5.75 -16.29
CA SER A 54 14.89 -6.13 -17.09
C SER A 54 14.43 -6.86 -18.35
N GLY A 55 14.11 -6.07 -19.38
CA GLY A 55 14.59 -6.34 -20.74
C GLY A 55 14.02 -7.51 -21.52
N THR A 56 12.79 -7.97 -21.28
CA THR A 56 12.09 -8.75 -22.31
C THR A 56 11.30 -7.78 -23.20
N PRO A 57 11.68 -7.60 -24.49
CA PRO A 57 10.85 -6.84 -25.41
C PRO A 57 9.47 -7.48 -25.49
N PHE A 58 8.42 -6.65 -25.52
CA PHE A 58 7.05 -7.11 -25.70
C PHE A 58 6.98 -8.02 -26.94
N ALA A 59 6.43 -9.23 -26.78
CA ALA A 59 6.38 -10.26 -27.82
C ALA A 59 5.70 -9.83 -29.14
N ALA A 60 5.05 -8.65 -29.16
CA ALA A 60 4.43 -8.05 -30.33
C ALA A 60 5.42 -7.48 -31.36
N GLU A 61 6.69 -7.24 -30.99
CA GLU A 61 7.68 -6.59 -31.87
C GLU A 61 8.40 -7.58 -32.80
N ARG A 62 8.10 -8.88 -32.70
CA ARG A 62 8.55 -9.91 -33.64
C ARG A 62 7.46 -10.22 -34.67
N ARG A 63 7.21 -9.30 -35.61
CA ARG A 63 6.57 -9.67 -36.88
C ARG A 63 7.41 -9.20 -38.06
N LYS A 64 7.96 -10.24 -38.71
CA LYS A 64 8.43 -10.44 -40.08
C LYS A 64 8.29 -9.29 -41.07
#